data_AF-A0A837NBB9-F1
#
_entry.id   AF-A0A837NBB9-F1
#
_cell.length_a   1.000
_cell.length_b   1.000
_cell.length_c   1.000
_cell.angle_alpha   90.00
_cell.angle_beta   90.00
_cell.angle_gamma   90.00
#
_symmetry.space_group_name_H-M   'P 1'
#
loop_
_entity.id
_entity.type
_entity.pdbx_description
1 polymer ?
#
loop_
_entity_poly.entity_id
_entity_poly.type
_entity_poly.pdbx_seq_one_letter_code
_entity_poly.pdbx_strand_id
1 'polypeptide(L)'
;MSSVVYLSGWEPNLCVQLDTENKNLADFNRLLAKGFPSTERLQQESQFEDANRKVFILQLKDKFNEAMDEGSSHRTLYNIFNSASLYFQWCDKDNLSPFSQDSLERYMTYQQNLVMLGEIKRSTYRKKRSQR
;
A
#
# COMPACT_ATOMS: atom_id res chain seq x y z
N MET A 1 -9.02 32.01 14.15
CA MET A 1 -9.24 30.55 14.07
C MET A 1 -7.96 29.88 14.50
N SER A 2 -7.97 29.17 15.63
CA SER A 2 -6.80 28.47 16.16
C SER A 2 -6.44 27.29 15.26
N SER A 3 -5.28 27.34 14.61
CA SER A 3 -4.72 26.18 13.92
C SER A 3 -4.35 25.14 14.97
N VAL A 4 -5.22 24.14 15.15
CA VAL A 4 -4.89 22.93 15.90
C VAL A 4 -3.72 22.31 15.15
N VAL A 5 -2.51 22.45 15.70
CA VAL A 5 -1.31 21.78 15.19
C VAL A 5 -1.58 20.29 15.37
N TYR A 6 -1.91 19.62 14.25
CA TYR A 6 -2.21 18.20 14.22
C TYR A 6 -0.94 17.46 14.64
N LEU A 7 -0.93 16.91 15.86
CA LEU A 7 0.21 16.23 16.48
C LEU A 7 0.45 14.81 15.93
N SER A 8 -0.34 14.37 14.95
CA SER A 8 -0.11 13.10 14.27
C SER A 8 0.81 13.33 13.07
N GLY A 9 1.81 12.46 12.90
CA GLY A 9 2.73 12.46 11.75
C GLY A 9 2.08 12.11 10.41
N TRP A 10 0.75 12.25 10.32
CA TRP A 10 -0.05 12.02 9.12
C TRP A 10 0.03 13.25 8.21
N GLU A 11 0.47 13.03 6.97
CA GLU A 11 0.66 14.08 5.97
C GLU A 11 -0.47 14.01 4.92
N PRO A 12 -1.37 15.01 4.83
CA PRO A 12 -2.46 15.01 3.85
C PRO A 12 -1.97 14.90 2.40
N ASN A 13 -0.77 15.43 2.13
CA ASN A 13 -0.14 15.41 0.81
C ASN A 13 0.27 14.00 0.36
N LEU A 14 0.23 13.00 1.24
CA LEU A 14 0.46 11.59 0.93
C LEU A 14 -0.83 10.84 0.60
N CYS A 15 -1.98 11.52 0.60
CA CYS A 15 -3.24 10.96 0.17
C CYS A 15 -3.53 11.27 -1.31
N VAL A 16 -4.01 10.28 -2.05
CA VAL A 16 -4.51 10.47 -3.42
C VAL A 16 -5.96 10.00 -3.48
N GLN A 17 -6.87 10.94 -3.77
CA GLN A 17 -8.29 10.65 -3.93
C GLN A 17 -8.54 10.08 -5.33
N LEU A 18 -9.03 8.85 -5.41
CA LEU A 18 -9.29 8.18 -6.68
C LEU A 18 -10.78 8.23 -7.01
N ASP A 19 -11.09 8.74 -8.19
CA ASP A 19 -12.44 8.65 -8.78
C ASP A 19 -12.72 7.22 -9.24
N THR A 20 -13.31 6.45 -8.34
CA THR A 20 -13.75 5.06 -8.54
C THR A 20 -15.17 4.95 -7.98
N GLU A 21 -15.88 3.86 -8.30
CA GLU A 21 -17.26 3.64 -7.81
C GLU A 21 -17.41 3.83 -6.29
N ASN A 22 -16.38 3.47 -5.51
CA ASN A 22 -16.38 3.58 -4.05
C ASN A 22 -15.65 4.83 -3.52
N LYS A 23 -15.25 5.77 -4.38
CA LYS A 23 -14.44 6.96 -4.02
C LYS A 23 -13.22 6.59 -3.16
N ASN A 24 -12.50 5.55 -3.58
CA ASN A 24 -11.40 4.99 -2.80
C ASN A 24 -10.29 6.04 -2.55
N LEU A 25 -9.72 5.99 -1.35
CA LEU A 25 -8.56 6.79 -0.95
C LEU A 25 -7.30 5.93 -0.96
N ALA A 26 -6.30 6.33 -1.74
CA ALA A 26 -4.94 5.78 -1.62
C ALA A 26 -4.16 6.62 -0.61
N ASP A 27 -4.21 6.22 0.66
CA ASP A 27 -3.48 6.89 1.76
C ASP A 27 -2.10 6.25 1.95
N PHE A 28 -1.06 6.90 1.42
CA PHE A 28 0.32 6.41 1.51
C PHE A 28 0.92 6.56 2.92
N ASN A 29 0.32 7.35 3.82
CA ASN A 29 0.75 7.40 5.22
C ASN A 29 0.66 6.01 5.87
N ARG A 30 -0.35 5.23 5.48
CA ARG A 30 -0.54 3.85 5.96
C ARG A 30 0.61 2.93 5.61
N LEU A 31 1.33 3.23 4.53
CA LEU A 31 2.51 2.49 4.12
C LEU A 31 3.76 2.91 4.90
N LEU A 32 3.76 4.00 5.67
CA LEU A 32 4.91 4.42 6.47
C LEU A 32 5.02 3.69 7.81
N ALA A 33 3.89 3.23 8.34
CA ALA A 33 3.81 2.46 9.59
C ALA A 33 3.79 0.96 9.32
N LYS A 34 4.36 0.16 10.23
CA LYS A 34 4.21 -1.29 10.21
C LYS A 34 2.75 -1.70 10.47
N GLY A 35 2.31 -2.76 9.81
CA GLY A 35 0.98 -3.35 10.03
C GLY A 35 -0.17 -2.58 9.38
N PHE A 36 0.12 -1.53 8.60
CA PHE A 36 -0.83 -0.82 7.75
C PHE A 36 -2.10 -0.32 8.49
N PRO A 37 -1.93 0.54 9.52
CA PRO A 37 -3.04 1.06 10.31
C PRO A 37 -4.08 1.79 9.45
N SER A 38 -5.30 1.95 9.96
CA SER A 38 -6.34 2.73 9.28
C SER A 38 -5.99 4.22 9.26
N THR A 39 -6.49 4.93 8.25
CA THR A 39 -6.35 6.40 8.15
C THR A 39 -6.89 7.11 9.39
N GLU A 40 -8.04 6.67 9.91
CA GLU A 40 -8.63 7.23 11.14
C GLU A 40 -7.67 7.12 12.33
N ARG A 41 -7.03 5.95 12.52
CA ARG A 41 -6.05 5.75 13.58
C ARG A 41 -4.82 6.62 13.37
N LEU A 42 -4.31 6.71 12.15
CA LEU A 42 -3.16 7.57 11.84
C LEU A 42 -3.44 9.05 12.11
N GLN A 43 -4.68 9.49 11.93
CA GLN A 43 -5.09 10.86 12.19
C GLN A 43 -5.21 11.15 13.69
N GLN A 44 -5.67 10.18 14.48
CA GLN A 44 -5.99 10.34 15.91
C GLN A 44 -4.83 9.98 16.85
N GLU A 45 -4.02 8.98 16.50
CA GLU A 45 -2.92 8.49 17.31
C GLU A 45 -1.58 9.05 16.80
N SER A 46 -0.62 9.24 17.70
CA SER A 46 0.71 9.80 17.37
C SER A 46 1.83 8.76 17.35
N GLN A 47 1.56 7.51 17.75
CA GLN A 47 2.59 6.49 17.92
C GLN A 47 2.28 5.24 17.10
N PHE A 48 3.08 5.04 16.07
CA PHE A 48 3.11 3.82 15.27
C PHE A 48 4.57 3.38 15.10
N GLU A 49 4.78 2.07 14.95
CA GLU A 49 6.09 1.56 14.63
C GLU A 49 6.47 1.98 13.19
N ASP A 50 7.58 2.71 13.06
CA ASP A 50 8.10 3.16 11.77
C ASP A 50 8.61 1.95 10.96
N ALA A 51 8.21 1.87 9.70
CA ALA A 51 8.60 0.77 8.82
C ALA A 51 9.92 1.01 8.06
N ASN A 52 10.62 2.10 8.36
CA ASN A 52 11.91 2.53 7.80
C ASN A 52 11.95 2.55 6.26
N ARG A 53 10.82 2.95 5.64
CA ARG A 53 10.64 2.92 4.18
C ARG A 53 10.18 4.25 3.56
N LYS A 54 10.27 5.37 4.29
CA LYS A 54 9.75 6.68 3.84
C LYS A 54 10.23 7.07 2.45
N VAL A 55 11.52 6.97 2.18
CA VAL A 55 12.11 7.32 0.86
C VAL A 55 11.44 6.56 -0.28
N PHE A 56 11.25 5.25 -0.14
CA PHE A 56 10.62 4.42 -1.17
C PHE A 56 9.13 4.69 -1.32
N ILE A 57 8.43 4.99 -0.23
CA ILE A 57 6.99 5.33 -0.28
C ILE A 57 6.76 6.66 -0.99
N LEU A 58 7.65 7.65 -0.78
CA LEU A 58 7.61 8.92 -1.52
C LEU A 58 7.83 8.69 -3.01
N GLN A 59 8.87 7.92 -3.38
CA GLN A 59 9.12 7.57 -4.79
C GLN A 59 7.96 6.80 -5.43
N LEU A 60 7.36 5.86 -4.71
CA LEU A 60 6.20 5.11 -5.18
C LEU A 60 5.01 6.04 -5.41
N LYS A 61 4.79 7.00 -4.52
CA LYS A 61 3.74 8.01 -4.67
C LYS A 61 3.99 8.91 -5.88
N ASP A 62 5.22 9.35 -6.10
CA ASP A 62 5.56 10.18 -7.25
C ASP A 62 5.28 9.43 -8.56
N LYS A 63 5.69 8.17 -8.66
CA LYS A 63 5.36 7.29 -9.80
C LYS A 63 3.86 7.05 -9.96
N PHE A 64 3.13 6.99 -8.85
CA PHE A 64 1.69 6.84 -8.86
C PHE A 64 0.98 8.09 -9.42
N ASN A 65 1.48 9.27 -9.06
CA ASN A 65 1.00 10.54 -9.60
C ASN A 65 1.33 10.67 -11.10
N GLU A 66 2.56 10.36 -11.51
CA GLU A 66 2.95 10.33 -12.93
C GLU A 66 2.02 9.43 -13.74
N ALA A 67 1.77 8.20 -13.28
CA ALA A 67 0.88 7.26 -13.96
C ALA A 67 -0.57 7.79 -14.06
N MET A 68 -1.03 8.54 -13.05
CA MET A 68 -2.33 9.20 -13.06
C MET A 68 -2.39 10.33 -14.08
N ASP A 69 -1.35 11.17 -14.15
CA ASP A 69 -1.22 12.26 -15.12
C ASP A 69 -1.14 11.74 -16.56
N GLU A 70 -0.54 10.57 -16.77
CA GLU A 70 -0.49 9.85 -18.05
C GLU A 70 -1.83 9.19 -18.45
N GLY A 71 -2.86 9.28 -17.60
CA GLY A 71 -4.21 8.78 -17.89
C GLY A 71 -4.46 7.32 -17.49
N SER A 72 -3.67 6.75 -16.58
CA SER A 72 -3.97 5.44 -16.01
C SER A 72 -5.32 5.44 -15.30
N SER A 73 -6.12 4.37 -15.48
CA SER A 73 -7.42 4.31 -14.83
C SER A 73 -7.28 4.30 -13.29
N HIS A 74 -8.09 5.10 -12.62
CA HIS A 74 -8.11 5.19 -11.16
C HIS A 74 -8.40 3.83 -10.49
N ARG A 75 -9.18 2.96 -11.16
CA ARG A 75 -9.40 1.58 -10.73
C ARG A 75 -8.12 0.76 -10.78
N THR A 76 -7.32 0.90 -11.83
CA THR A 76 -6.01 0.24 -11.95
C THR A 76 -5.06 0.73 -10.87
N LEU A 77 -4.98 2.05 -10.69
CA LEU A 77 -4.16 2.69 -9.65
C LEU A 77 -4.54 2.18 -8.25
N TYR A 78 -5.83 2.13 -7.93
CA TYR A 78 -6.28 1.58 -6.64
C TYR A 78 -5.88 0.10 -6.46
N ASN A 79 -6.00 -0.72 -7.51
CA ASN A 79 -5.59 -2.12 -7.44
C ASN A 79 -4.08 -2.26 -7.19
N ILE A 80 -3.26 -1.39 -7.79
CA ILE A 80 -1.81 -1.36 -7.56
C ILE A 80 -1.52 -0.98 -6.10
N PHE A 81 -2.12 0.11 -5.62
CA PHE A 81 -1.98 0.55 -4.22
C PHE A 81 -2.36 -0.56 -3.23
N ASN A 82 -3.52 -1.21 -3.45
CA ASN A 82 -3.98 -2.31 -2.61
C ASN A 82 -3.07 -3.56 -2.70
N SER A 83 -2.50 -3.84 -3.87
CA SER A 83 -1.57 -4.96 -4.00
C SER A 83 -0.25 -4.68 -3.28
N ALA A 84 0.25 -3.44 -3.36
CA ALA A 84 1.43 -3.00 -2.62
C ALA A 84 1.18 -3.07 -1.11
N SER A 85 0.04 -2.58 -0.62
CA SER A 85 -0.28 -2.62 0.82
C SER A 85 -0.35 -4.04 1.37
N LEU A 86 -0.92 -4.98 0.63
CA LEU A 86 -0.96 -6.39 1.03
C LEU A 86 0.43 -7.03 1.07
N TYR A 87 1.32 -6.63 0.15
CA TYR A 87 2.69 -7.09 0.14
C TYR A 87 3.47 -6.53 1.35
N PHE A 88 3.39 -5.22 1.61
CA PHE A 88 4.07 -4.63 2.76
C PHE A 88 3.57 -5.19 4.09
N GLN A 89 2.26 -5.42 4.25
CA GLN A 89 1.71 -6.08 5.44
C GLN A 89 2.27 -7.51 5.62
N TRP A 90 2.44 -8.25 4.53
CA TRP A 90 3.03 -9.58 4.58
C TRP A 90 4.51 -9.51 4.98
N CYS A 91 5.28 -8.57 4.43
CA CYS A 91 6.66 -8.33 4.86
C CYS A 91 6.75 -7.92 6.34
N ASP A 92 5.86 -7.05 6.81
CA ASP A 92 5.83 -6.59 8.20
C ASP A 92 5.60 -7.76 9.17
N LYS A 93 4.72 -8.71 8.82
CA LYS A 93 4.42 -9.89 9.64
C LYS A 93 5.64 -10.79 9.84
N ASP A 94 6.46 -10.93 8.81
CA ASP A 94 7.65 -11.79 8.83
C ASP A 94 8.95 -10.99 9.06
N ASN A 95 8.83 -9.70 9.40
CA ASN A 95 9.92 -8.73 9.61
C ASN A 95 10.94 -8.71 8.45
N LEU A 96 10.44 -8.75 7.21
CA LEU A 96 11.23 -8.79 5.98
C LEU A 96 11.42 -7.39 5.41
N SER A 97 12.59 -7.16 4.78
CA SER A 97 12.81 -5.96 3.98
C SER A 97 12.04 -6.08 2.64
N PRO A 98 11.05 -5.20 2.37
CA PRO A 98 10.17 -5.32 1.19
C PRO A 98 10.83 -4.89 -0.13
N PHE A 99 12.08 -4.39 -0.10
CA PHE A 99 12.82 -3.98 -1.29
C PHE A 99 13.99 -4.92 -1.54
N SER A 100 13.74 -6.23 -1.41
CA SER A 100 14.73 -7.28 -1.67
C SER A 100 14.16 -8.35 -2.59
N GLN A 101 15.03 -8.92 -3.43
CA GLN A 101 14.64 -10.04 -4.31
C GLN A 101 14.07 -11.21 -3.50
N ASP A 102 14.71 -11.57 -2.38
CA ASP A 102 14.25 -12.64 -1.49
C ASP A 102 12.80 -12.44 -1.03
N SER A 103 12.48 -11.25 -0.51
CA SER A 103 11.12 -10.97 -0.03
C SER A 103 10.07 -11.06 -1.13
N LEU A 104 10.41 -10.64 -2.36
CA LEU A 104 9.53 -10.74 -3.52
C LEU A 104 9.31 -12.20 -3.91
N GLU A 105 10.38 -12.99 -4.04
CA GLU A 105 10.30 -14.42 -4.38
C GLU A 105 9.51 -15.22 -3.35
N ARG A 106 9.75 -14.95 -2.07
CA ARG A 106 8.99 -15.57 -0.98
C ARG A 106 7.53 -15.18 -1.00
N TYR A 107 7.20 -13.91 -1.30
CA TYR A 107 5.82 -13.50 -1.48
C TYR A 107 5.15 -14.19 -2.68
N MET A 108 5.87 -14.42 -3.77
CA MET A 108 5.35 -15.17 -4.93
C MET A 108 5.01 -16.60 -4.54
N THR A 109 5.92 -17.26 -3.84
CA THR A 109 5.76 -18.62 -3.35
C THR A 109 4.57 -18.69 -2.38
N TYR A 110 4.45 -17.72 -1.46
CA TYR A 110 3.31 -17.61 -0.56
C TYR A 110 1.98 -17.50 -1.33
N GLN A 111 1.88 -16.60 -2.32
CA GLN A 111 0.67 -16.47 -3.13
C GLN A 111 0.35 -17.75 -3.93
N GLN A 112 1.37 -18.44 -4.45
CA GLN A 112 1.20 -19.72 -5.14
C GLN A 112 0.68 -20.81 -4.21
N ASN A 113 1.20 -20.91 -2.99
CA ASN A 113 0.76 -21.88 -2.00
C ASN A 113 -0.71 -21.64 -1.62
N LEU A 114 -1.14 -20.39 -1.47
CA LEU A 114 -2.56 -20.07 -1.26
C LEU A 114 -3.46 -20.56 -2.40
N VAL A 115 -2.99 -20.54 -3.65
CA VAL A 115 -3.75 -21.11 -4.78
C VAL A 115 -3.83 -22.62 -4.67
N MET A 116 -2.72 -23.29 -4.34
CA MET A 116 -2.66 -24.74 -4.22
C MET A 116 -3.54 -25.27 -3.09
N LEU A 117 -3.66 -24.51 -1.99
CA LEU A 117 -4.53 -24.82 -0.86
C LEU A 117 -6.00 -24.45 -1.10
N GLY A 118 -6.33 -23.77 -2.20
CA GLY A 118 -7.70 -23.33 -2.49
C GLY A 118 -8.15 -22.07 -1.76
N GLU A 119 -7.27 -21.46 -0.95
CA GLU A 119 -7.52 -20.21 -0.22
C GLU A 119 -7.76 -19.01 -1.15
N ILE A 120 -7.18 -19.05 -2.35
CA ILE A 120 -7.49 -18.07 -3.41
C ILE A 120 -7.75 -18.75 -4.75
N LYS A 121 -8.67 -18.18 -5.54
CA LYS A 121 -8.97 -18.67 -6.89
C LYS A 121 -7.77 -18.47 -7.82
N ARG A 122 -7.56 -19.44 -8.73
CA ARG A 122 -6.54 -19.36 -9.80
C ARG A 122 -6.68 -18.11 -10.67
N SER A 123 -7.92 -17.68 -10.95
CA SER A 123 -8.20 -16.44 -11.70
C SER A 123 -7.77 -15.18 -10.96
N THR A 124 -7.92 -15.14 -9.62
CA THR A 124 -7.42 -14.06 -8.77
C THR A 124 -5.89 -13.99 -8.82
N TYR A 125 -5.21 -15.13 -8.70
CA TYR A 125 -3.76 -15.19 -8.81
C TYR A 125 -3.24 -14.78 -10.20
N ARG A 126 -3.92 -15.20 -11.27
CA ARG A 126 -3.58 -14.79 -12.65
C ARG A 126 -3.66 -13.27 -12.81
N LYS A 127 -4.70 -12.62 -12.28
CA LYS A 127 -4.84 -11.16 -12.30
C LYS A 127 -3.71 -10.46 -11.54
N LYS A 128 -3.36 -10.94 -10.35
CA LYS A 128 -2.22 -10.40 -9.57
C LYS A 128 -0.89 -10.52 -10.31
N ARG A 129 -0.68 -11.59 -11.08
CA ARG A 129 0.53 -11.78 -11.90
C ARG A 129 0.58 -10.91 -13.15
N SER A 130 -0.56 -10.57 -13.76
CA SER A 130 -0.61 -9.77 -14.98
C SER A 130 -0.56 -8.26 -14.74
N GLN A 131 -0.66 -7.82 -13.49
CA GLN A 131 -0.58 -6.41 -13.07
C GLN A 131 0.84 -6.02 -12.62
N ARG A 132 1.84 -6.86 -12.93
CA ARG A 132 3.25 -6.64 -12.63
C ARG A 132 4.01 -6.30 -13.88
#